data_AF-A0A7G5ILY3-F1
#
_entry.id   AF-A0A7G5ILY3-F1
#
_cell.length_a   1.000
_cell.length_b   1.000
_cell.length_c   1.000
_cell.angle_alpha   90.00
_cell.angle_beta   90.00
_cell.angle_gamma   90.00
#
_symmetry.space_group_name_H-M   'P 1'
#
loop_
_entity.id
_entity.type
_entity.pdbx_description
1 polymer ?
#
loop_
_entity_poly.entity_id
_entity_poly.type
_entity_poly.pdbx_seq_one_letter_code
_entity_poly.pdbx_strand_id
1 'polypeptide(L)'
;MNFLEVIGGPAIALIAIAGTIGWVVTTWLRVKHGYPLEGSWGQKLKPDRSSEALERIKLLTGENARISAELAAVKERLQVVERIVTDRGFSLSYEIDSLRH
;
A
#
# COMPACT_ATOMS: atom_id res chain seq x y z
N MET A 1 32.87 6.88 -55.03
CA MET A 1 32.33 7.16 -53.68
C MET A 1 31.52 8.43 -53.77
N ASN A 2 30.22 8.34 -53.53
CA ASN A 2 29.30 9.45 -53.77
C ASN A 2 29.53 10.53 -52.71
N PHE A 3 29.68 11.80 -53.12
CA PHE A 3 29.87 12.96 -52.23
C PHE A 3 28.78 13.07 -51.15
N LEU A 4 27.58 12.55 -51.44
CA LEU A 4 26.45 12.45 -50.53
C LEU A 4 26.70 11.50 -49.33
N GLU A 5 27.50 10.44 -49.50
CA GLU A 5 27.86 9.52 -48.40
C GLU A 5 28.93 10.13 -47.47
N VAL A 6 29.86 10.91 -48.05
CA VAL A 6 30.95 11.55 -47.30
C VAL A 6 30.44 12.70 -46.42
N ILE A 7 29.37 13.40 -46.82
CA ILE A 7 28.73 14.45 -46.01
C ILE A 7 27.56 13.90 -45.20
N GLY A 8 26.78 12.98 -45.77
CA GLY A 8 25.61 12.38 -45.11
C GLY A 8 26.00 11.50 -43.91
N GLY A 9 27.04 10.69 -44.03
CA GLY A 9 27.55 9.84 -42.95
C GLY A 9 27.89 10.61 -41.67
N PRO A 10 28.79 11.62 -41.71
CA PRO A 10 29.14 12.40 -40.53
C PRO A 10 27.98 13.26 -40.01
N ALA A 11 27.10 13.78 -40.87
CA ALA A 11 25.92 14.53 -40.42
C ALA A 11 24.95 13.65 -39.61
N ILE A 12 24.70 12.42 -40.07
CA ILE A 12 23.85 11.45 -39.35
C ILE A 12 24.50 11.06 -38.01
N ALA A 13 25.81 10.86 -37.98
CA ALA A 13 26.54 10.55 -36.75
C ALA A 13 26.42 11.68 -35.71
N LEU A 14 26.55 12.94 -36.13
CA LEU A 14 26.41 14.09 -35.24
C LEU A 14 25.00 14.22 -34.66
N ILE A 15 23.96 13.97 -35.46
CA ILE A 15 22.57 13.99 -34.99
C ILE A 15 22.30 12.88 -33.98
N ALA A 16 22.83 11.67 -34.21
CA ALA A 16 22.69 10.54 -33.28
C ALA A 16 23.35 10.82 -31.92
N ILE A 17 24.54 11.46 -31.94
CA ILE A 17 25.26 11.86 -30.73
C ILE A 17 24.51 12.98 -29.99
N ALA A 18 24.02 13.99 -30.71
CA ALA A 18 23.23 15.07 -30.11
C ALA A 18 21.94 14.55 -29.46
N GLY A 19 21.26 13.58 -30.09
CA GLY A 19 20.05 12.95 -29.55
C GLY A 19 20.32 12.15 -28.26
N THR A 20 21.43 11.40 -28.21
CA THR A 20 21.81 10.64 -27.01
C THR A 20 22.21 11.56 -25.86
N ILE A 21 22.98 12.61 -26.13
CA ILE A 21 23.34 13.61 -25.10
C ILE A 21 22.08 14.33 -24.59
N GLY A 22 21.17 14.73 -25.47
CA GLY A 22 19.89 15.34 -25.08
C GLY A 22 19.05 14.44 -24.17
N TRP A 23 18.98 13.14 -24.47
CA TRP A 23 18.26 12.16 -23.63
C TRP A 23 18.93 11.96 -22.26
N VAL A 24 20.26 11.91 -22.21
CA VAL A 24 21.01 11.80 -20.94
C VAL A 24 20.84 13.05 -20.08
N VAL A 25 20.91 14.24 -20.67
CA VAL A 25 20.74 15.51 -19.95
C VAL A 25 19.33 15.64 -19.38
N THR A 26 18.29 15.29 -20.15
CA THR A 26 16.90 15.32 -19.67
C THR A 26 16.66 14.31 -18.55
N THR A 27 17.26 13.12 -18.64
CA THR A 27 17.22 12.10 -17.59
C THR A 27 17.98 12.58 -16.33
N TRP A 28 19.15 13.19 -16.48
CA TRP A 28 19.93 13.74 -15.38
C TRP A 28 19.20 14.89 -14.67
N LEU A 29 18.56 15.77 -15.43
CA LEU A 29 17.75 16.86 -14.88
C LEU A 29 16.57 16.32 -14.07
N ARG A 30 15.88 15.29 -14.57
CA ARG A 30 14.77 14.61 -13.89
C ARG A 30 15.23 13.97 -12.58
N VAL A 31 16.39 13.31 -12.59
CA VAL A 31 17.00 12.70 -11.40
C VAL A 31 17.38 13.76 -10.36
N LYS A 32 18.01 14.85 -10.79
CA LYS A 32 18.48 15.93 -9.90
C LYS A 32 17.32 16.74 -9.30
N HIS A 33 16.23 16.92 -10.03
CA HIS A 33 15.02 17.63 -9.57
C HIS A 33 14.04 16.73 -8.79
N GLY A 34 14.44 15.48 -8.46
CA GLY A 34 13.67 14.63 -7.56
C GLY A 34 12.40 14.05 -8.16
N TYR A 35 12.18 14.15 -9.47
CA TYR A 35 11.10 13.44 -10.12
C TYR A 35 11.39 11.93 -10.00
N PRO A 36 10.43 11.13 -9.50
CA PRO A 36 10.61 9.70 -9.43
C PRO A 36 10.91 9.19 -10.83
N LEU A 37 12.05 8.51 -10.99
CA LEU A 37 12.26 7.67 -12.16
C LEU A 37 11.25 6.53 -12.03
N GLU A 38 10.05 6.74 -12.54
CA GLU A 38 9.10 5.66 -12.80
C GLU A 38 9.80 4.72 -13.78
N GLY A 39 10.20 3.53 -13.32
CA GLY A 39 10.57 2.48 -14.24
C GLY A 39 9.40 2.27 -15.20
N SER A 40 9.68 1.84 -16.43
CA SER A 40 8.70 1.64 -17.51
C SER A 40 7.57 0.64 -17.20
N TRP A 41 7.50 0.15 -15.97
CA TRP A 41 6.51 -0.76 -15.40
C TRP A 41 6.13 -0.36 -13.95
N GLY A 42 5.99 0.95 -13.68
CA GLY A 42 5.42 1.46 -12.41
C GLY A 42 6.24 1.16 -11.14
N GLN A 43 7.47 0.67 -11.28
CA GLN A 43 8.35 0.42 -10.15
C GLN A 43 9.04 1.71 -9.73
N LYS A 44 8.68 2.22 -8.56
CA LYS A 44 9.44 3.25 -7.84
C LYS A 44 10.77 2.65 -7.41
N LEU A 45 11.79 2.75 -8.25
CA LEU A 45 13.18 2.42 -7.90
C LEU A 45 13.77 3.54 -7.03
N LYS A 46 13.17 3.75 -5.87
CA LYS A 46 13.82 4.30 -4.68
C LYS A 46 13.20 3.56 -3.49
N PRO A 47 13.94 2.69 -2.77
CA PRO A 47 13.58 2.39 -1.40
C PRO A 47 13.84 3.69 -0.65
N ASP A 48 12.85 4.58 -0.65
CA ASP A 48 12.93 5.78 0.15
C ASP A 48 13.07 5.31 1.59
N ARG A 49 14.22 5.63 2.18
CA ARG A 49 14.51 5.46 3.60
C ARG A 49 13.59 6.39 4.36
N SER A 50 12.34 5.98 4.42
CA SER A 50 11.25 6.60 5.12
C SER A 50 11.32 6.15 6.57
N SER A 51 12.26 6.69 7.33
CA SER A 51 12.18 6.65 8.80
C SER A 51 10.76 7.00 9.26
N GLU A 52 10.13 7.95 8.57
CA GLU A 52 8.74 8.36 8.75
C GLU A 52 7.69 7.30 8.34
N ALA A 53 7.87 6.54 7.26
CA ALA A 53 6.89 5.50 6.90
C ALA A 53 7.04 4.26 7.78
N LEU A 54 8.26 3.91 8.20
CA LEU A 54 8.48 2.89 9.23
C LEU A 54 7.89 3.31 10.58
N GLU A 55 7.96 4.58 10.93
CA GLU A 55 7.33 5.14 12.13
C GLU A 55 5.80 5.11 12.03
N ARG A 56 5.23 5.49 10.87
CA ARG A 56 3.79 5.35 10.59
C ARG A 56 3.34 3.89 10.62
N ILE A 57 4.12 2.95 10.10
CA ILE A 57 3.82 1.51 10.18
C ILE A 57 3.81 1.04 11.64
N LYS A 58 4.75 1.51 12.48
CA LYS A 58 4.74 1.22 13.92
C LYS A 58 3.51 1.80 14.62
N LEU A 59 3.13 3.04 14.32
CA LEU A 59 1.93 3.68 14.88
C LEU A 59 0.65 2.92 14.47
N LEU A 60 0.50 2.58 13.18
CA LEU A 60 -0.65 1.81 12.67
C LEU A 60 -0.71 0.39 13.24
N THR A 61 0.45 -0.25 13.47
CA THR A 61 0.51 -1.57 14.12
C THR A 61 0.02 -1.50 15.57
N GLY A 62 0.33 -0.40 16.29
CA GLY A 62 -0.21 -0.13 17.62
C GLY A 62 -1.74 0.08 17.60
N GLU A 63 -2.26 0.81 16.61
CA GLU A 63 -3.72 1.01 16.46
C GLU A 63 -4.46 -0.30 16.15
N ASN A 64 -3.89 -1.17 15.32
CA ASN A 64 -4.46 -2.49 15.04
C ASN A 64 -4.53 -3.38 16.30
N ALA A 65 -3.52 -3.31 17.17
CA ALA A 65 -3.53 -4.01 18.45
C ALA A 65 -4.63 -3.49 19.39
N ARG A 66 -4.85 -2.17 19.44
CA ARG A 66 -5.94 -1.55 20.22
C ARG A 66 -7.32 -1.98 19.72
N ILE A 67 -7.56 -1.91 18.41
CA ILE A 67 -8.85 -2.32 17.82
C ILE A 67 -9.10 -3.81 18.09
N SER A 68 -8.06 -4.64 18.03
CA SER A 68 -8.18 -6.07 18.34
C SER A 68 -8.58 -6.32 19.80
N ALA A 69 -8.04 -5.53 20.74
CA ALA A 69 -8.41 -5.60 22.15
C ALA A 69 -9.86 -5.11 22.39
N GLU A 70 -10.27 -4.03 21.74
CA GLU A 70 -11.65 -3.53 21.81
C GLU A 70 -12.65 -4.56 21.24
N LEU A 71 -12.33 -5.18 20.10
CA LEU A 71 -13.14 -6.26 19.54
C LEU A 71 -13.20 -7.49 20.46
N ALA A 72 -12.10 -7.84 21.13
CA ALA A 72 -12.10 -8.93 22.10
C ALA A 72 -13.03 -8.64 23.30
N ALA A 73 -13.01 -7.42 23.82
CA ALA A 73 -13.91 -7.00 24.90
C ALA A 73 -15.39 -7.02 24.48
N VAL A 74 -15.69 -6.60 23.25
CA VAL A 74 -17.06 -6.69 22.70
C VAL A 74 -17.51 -8.14 22.56
N LYS A 75 -16.65 -9.03 22.06
CA LYS A 75 -16.95 -10.47 21.93
C LYS A 75 -17.27 -11.13 23.28
N GLU A 76 -16.48 -10.85 24.32
CA GLU A 76 -16.72 -11.37 25.68
C GLU A 76 -18.12 -10.95 26.18
N ARG A 77 -18.49 -9.68 25.98
CA ARG A 77 -19.83 -9.20 26.38
C ARG A 77 -20.94 -9.84 25.57
N LEU A 78 -20.74 -10.05 24.26
CA LEU A 78 -21.71 -10.75 23.42
C LEU A 78 -21.91 -12.19 23.89
N GLN A 79 -20.86 -12.89 24.29
CA GLN A 79 -20.96 -14.25 24.84
C GLN A 79 -21.72 -14.28 26.17
N VAL A 80 -21.52 -13.29 27.04
CA VAL A 80 -22.31 -13.14 28.27
C VAL A 80 -23.79 -12.89 27.95
N VAL A 81 -24.08 -12.03 26.98
CA VAL A 81 -25.46 -11.76 26.54
C VAL A 81 -26.11 -13.01 25.95
N GLU A 82 -25.38 -13.75 25.12
CA GLU A 82 -25.84 -15.02 24.55
C GLU A 82 -26.20 -16.04 25.64
N ARG A 83 -25.35 -16.18 26.66
CA ARG A 83 -25.63 -17.04 27.82
C ARG A 83 -26.89 -16.59 28.55
N ILE A 84 -27.02 -15.30 28.84
CA ILE A 84 -28.17 -14.75 29.58
C ILE A 84 -29.48 -14.96 28.82
N VAL A 85 -29.48 -14.75 27.50
CA VAL A 85 -30.68 -14.93 26.66
C VAL A 85 -31.05 -16.41 26.58
N THR A 86 -30.06 -17.29 26.41
CA THR A 86 -30.25 -18.74 26.36
C THR A 86 -30.77 -19.28 27.69
N ASP A 87 -30.11 -18.98 28.80
CA ASP A 87 -30.48 -19.49 30.13
C ASP A 87 -31.86 -18.99 30.58
N ARG A 88 -32.20 -17.71 30.33
CA ARG A 88 -33.54 -17.17 30.65
C ARG A 88 -34.66 -17.74 29.79
N GLY A 89 -34.36 -18.06 28.52
CA GLY A 89 -35.33 -18.70 27.62
C GLY A 89 -35.78 -20.06 28.16
N PHE A 90 -34.84 -20.86 28.65
CA PHE A 90 -35.16 -22.17 29.23
C PHE A 90 -35.86 -22.05 30.59
N SER A 91 -35.40 -21.17 31.49
CA SER A 91 -36.00 -21.04 32.82
C SER A 91 -37.47 -20.63 32.77
N LEU A 92 -37.83 -19.68 31.90
CA LEU A 92 -39.22 -19.22 31.78
C LEU A 92 -40.13 -20.31 31.23
N SER A 93 -39.68 -21.08 30.23
CA SER A 93 -40.46 -22.20 29.70
C SER A 93 -40.71 -23.28 30.74
N TYR A 94 -39.70 -23.63 31.54
CA TYR A 94 -39.86 -24.58 32.65
C TYR A 94 -40.81 -24.06 33.73
N GLU A 95 -40.70 -22.78 34.09
CA GLU A 95 -41.55 -22.16 35.12
C GLU A 95 -43.01 -22.08 34.66
N ILE A 96 -43.26 -21.77 33.38
CA ILE A 96 -44.61 -21.80 32.78
C ILE A 96 -45.21 -23.20 32.83
N ASP A 97 -44.48 -24.24 32.44
CA ASP A 97 -45.01 -25.61 32.46
C ASP A 97 -45.30 -26.10 33.88
N SER A 98 -44.52 -25.65 34.87
CA SER A 98 -44.75 -25.95 36.30
C SER A 98 -46.02 -25.30 36.87
N LEU A 99 -46.43 -24.14 36.32
CA LEU A 99 -47.65 -23.42 36.73
C LEU A 99 -48.90 -23.89 35.97
N ARG A 100 -48.73 -24.69 34.91
CA ARG A 100 -49.83 -25.24 34.10
C ARG A 100 -50.36 -26.59 34.60
N HIS A 101 -49.67 -27.23 35.55
CA HIS A 101 -50.09 -28.47 36.22
C HIS A 101 -50.39 -28.19 37.70
#